data_AF-W7DJF2-F1
#
_entry.id   AF-W7DJF2-F1
#
_cell.length_a   1.000
_cell.length_b   1.000
_cell.length_c   1.000
_cell.angle_alpha   90.00
_cell.angle_beta   90.00
_cell.angle_gamma   90.00
#
_symmetry.space_group_name_H-M   'P 1'
#
loop_
_entity.id
_entity.type
_entity.pdbx_description
1 polymer ?
#
loop_
_entity_poly.entity_id
_entity_poly.type
_entity_poly.pdbx_seq_one_letter_code
_entity_poly.pdbx_strand_id
1 'polypeptide(L)'
;MNQRKNKKLDLPTDKTIYEPLMGESYKVFAGSLESYREIFEEILKQETPFLFHCTAGKDRTGVLGALLLKLLDVSEKDILNDYLLTNQFTDDILNEMIHLIEILTQNKLSIQKDALRPMAEAKTSYLEIAFKEMEKNYGSVDQFMEEGIGITSEMKARLQNMLLY
;
A
#
# COMPACT_ATOMS: atom_id res chain seq x y z
N MET A 1 10.87 -44.78 12.82
CA MET A 1 10.57 -44.27 11.47
C MET A 1 9.22 -43.54 11.53
N ASN A 2 9.21 -42.23 11.77
CA ASN A 2 7.97 -41.48 12.02
C ASN A 2 7.50 -40.85 10.69
N GLN A 3 6.49 -41.44 10.06
CA GLN A 3 5.83 -40.85 8.89
C GLN A 3 4.99 -39.65 9.35
N ARG A 4 5.56 -38.44 9.28
CA ARG A 4 4.74 -37.22 9.29
C ARG A 4 3.90 -37.25 8.02
N LYS A 5 2.60 -37.54 8.17
CA LYS A 5 1.62 -37.38 7.10
C LYS A 5 1.74 -35.95 6.56
N ASN A 6 2.09 -35.82 5.29
CA ASN A 6 1.96 -34.56 4.54
C ASN A 6 0.48 -34.16 4.55
N LYS A 7 0.06 -33.39 5.55
CA LYS A 7 -1.17 -32.62 5.45
C LYS A 7 -0.91 -31.67 4.30
N LYS A 8 -1.68 -31.78 3.20
CA LYS A 8 -1.75 -30.73 2.20
C LYS A 8 -1.99 -29.44 2.99
N LEU A 9 -0.99 -28.56 3.01
CA LEU A 9 -1.25 -27.18 3.37
C LEU A 9 -2.21 -26.72 2.27
N ASP A 10 -3.40 -26.26 2.60
CA ASP A 10 -4.32 -25.70 1.61
C ASP A 10 -4.46 -24.22 1.99
N LEU A 11 -4.30 -23.33 1.01
CA LEU A 11 -4.55 -21.91 1.25
C LEU A 11 -6.05 -21.69 1.45
N PRO A 12 -6.43 -20.74 2.32
CA PRO A 12 -7.82 -20.36 2.47
C PRO A 12 -8.46 -20.06 1.11
N THR A 13 -9.64 -20.62 0.87
CA THR A 13 -10.40 -20.37 -0.37
C THR A 13 -11.50 -19.34 -0.16
N ASP A 14 -11.69 -18.90 1.08
CA ASP A 14 -12.69 -17.91 1.45
C ASP A 14 -12.10 -16.50 1.38
N LYS A 15 -12.72 -15.65 0.55
CA LYS A 15 -12.38 -14.23 0.42
C LYS A 15 -12.48 -13.48 1.76
N THR A 16 -13.30 -13.95 2.69
CA THR A 16 -13.47 -13.34 4.02
C THR A 16 -12.21 -13.40 4.88
N ILE A 17 -11.19 -14.16 4.48
CA ILE A 17 -9.91 -14.25 5.18
C ILE A 17 -8.91 -13.19 4.65
N TYR A 18 -8.91 -12.94 3.34
CA TYR A 18 -7.94 -12.03 2.71
C TYR A 18 -8.35 -10.57 2.85
N GLU A 19 -9.66 -10.26 2.84
CA GLU A 19 -10.15 -8.89 2.99
C GLU A 19 -9.72 -8.27 4.35
N PRO A 20 -9.92 -8.92 5.51
CA PRO A 20 -9.48 -8.38 6.79
C PRO A 20 -7.95 -8.33 6.91
N LEU A 21 -7.25 -9.31 6.32
CA LEU A 21 -5.79 -9.34 6.27
C LEU A 21 -5.23 -8.12 5.53
N MET A 22 -5.85 -7.73 4.41
CA MET A 22 -5.49 -6.50 3.71
C MET A 22 -5.76 -5.27 4.57
N GLY A 23 -6.89 -5.22 5.27
CA GLY A 23 -7.17 -4.14 6.24
C GLY A 23 -6.08 -4.00 7.31
N GLU A 24 -5.68 -5.10 7.95
CA GLU A 24 -4.58 -5.07 8.93
C GLU A 24 -3.24 -4.65 8.30
N SER A 25 -2.99 -5.06 7.05
CA SER A 25 -1.78 -4.66 6.32
C SER A 25 -1.73 -3.14 6.09
N TYR A 26 -2.86 -2.50 5.78
CA TYR A 26 -2.92 -1.03 5.59
C TYR A 26 -2.69 -0.26 6.89
N LYS A 27 -3.08 -0.81 8.05
CA LYS A 27 -2.71 -0.23 9.34
C LYS A 27 -1.19 -0.30 9.57
N VAL A 28 -0.55 -1.41 9.22
CA VAL A 28 0.90 -1.56 9.31
C VAL A 28 1.60 -0.56 8.38
N PHE A 29 1.11 -0.38 7.14
CA PHE A 29 1.67 0.60 6.22
C PHE A 29 1.50 2.03 6.74
N ALA A 30 0.35 2.38 7.32
CA ALA A 30 0.15 3.68 7.95
C ALA A 30 1.18 3.97 9.06
N GLY A 31 1.61 2.95 9.81
CA GLY A 31 2.62 3.08 10.87
C GLY A 31 4.08 3.16 10.42
N SER A 32 4.38 3.21 9.11
CA SER A 32 5.76 3.19 8.58
C SER A 32 6.46 4.57 8.61
N LEU A 33 6.41 5.26 9.75
CA LEU A 33 6.83 6.66 9.94
C LEU A 33 8.25 6.95 9.43
N GLU A 34 9.23 6.16 9.87
CA GLU A 34 10.64 6.37 9.50
C GLU A 34 10.85 6.25 7.99
N SER A 35 10.22 5.26 7.36
CA SER A 35 10.29 5.09 5.90
C SER A 35 9.67 6.26 5.16
N TYR A 36 8.54 6.81 5.62
CA TYR A 36 7.96 7.99 5.01
C TYR A 36 8.87 9.22 5.16
N ARG A 37 9.46 9.41 6.34
CA ARG A 37 10.40 10.51 6.60
C ARG A 37 11.59 10.43 5.65
N GLU A 38 12.26 9.28 5.58
CA GLU A 38 13.42 9.06 4.71
C GLU A 38 13.09 9.35 3.24
N ILE A 39 11.93 8.88 2.76
CA ILE A 39 11.51 9.09 1.37
C ILE A 39 11.25 10.57 1.08
N PHE A 40 10.51 11.29 1.94
CA PHE A 40 10.24 12.71 1.71
C PHE A 40 11.50 13.56 1.84
N GLU A 41 12.42 13.23 2.77
CA GLU A 41 13.72 13.88 2.84
C GLU A 41 14.54 13.63 1.57
N GLU A 42 14.49 12.44 0.99
CA GLU A 42 15.21 12.14 -0.25
C GLU A 42 14.62 12.89 -1.45
N ILE A 43 13.29 12.96 -1.55
CA ILE A 43 12.60 13.79 -2.56
C ILE A 43 13.01 15.26 -2.41
N LEU A 44 13.19 15.75 -1.18
CA LEU A 44 13.65 17.12 -0.92
C LEU A 44 15.14 17.34 -1.23
N LYS A 45 15.96 16.29 -1.26
CA LYS A 45 17.39 16.38 -1.63
C LYS A 45 17.59 16.36 -3.14
N GLN A 46 16.80 15.58 -3.86
CA GLN A 46 16.95 15.41 -5.30
C GLN A 46 16.03 16.36 -6.07
N GLU A 47 16.55 16.99 -7.11
CA GLU A 47 15.71 17.66 -8.10
C GLU A 47 14.95 16.58 -8.92
N THR A 48 13.69 16.84 -9.24
CA THR A 48 12.84 15.96 -10.07
C THR A 48 13.49 15.59 -11.41
N PRO A 49 13.22 14.40 -12.00
CA PRO A 49 12.17 13.43 -11.65
C PRO A 49 12.62 12.31 -10.70
N PHE A 50 11.67 11.69 -9.98
CA PHE A 50 11.89 10.52 -9.13
C PHE A 50 10.87 9.40 -9.39
N LEU A 51 11.20 8.18 -8.96
CA LEU A 51 10.32 7.01 -8.98
C LEU A 51 10.37 6.32 -7.61
N PHE A 52 9.21 6.07 -7.01
CA PHE A 52 9.07 5.18 -5.87
C PHE A 52 8.18 3.99 -6.26
N HIS A 53 8.57 2.79 -5.81
CA HIS A 53 7.80 1.58 -6.06
C HIS A 53 7.90 0.61 -4.87
N CYS A 54 6.97 -0.33 -4.83
CA CYS A 54 7.03 -1.49 -3.95
C CYS A 54 7.14 -2.75 -4.81
N THR A 55 6.61 -3.88 -4.36
CA THR A 55 6.63 -5.12 -5.17
C THR A 55 5.66 -5.03 -6.35
N ALA A 56 4.38 -4.78 -6.08
CA ALA A 56 3.33 -4.68 -7.11
C ALA A 56 2.99 -3.24 -7.50
N GLY A 57 3.65 -2.24 -6.90
CA GLY A 57 3.33 -0.82 -7.10
C GLY A 57 1.96 -0.38 -6.55
N LYS A 58 1.27 -1.22 -5.75
CA LYS A 58 -0.11 -0.98 -5.28
C LYS A 58 -0.20 -0.41 -3.86
N ASP A 59 0.10 -1.21 -2.84
CA ASP A 59 -0.34 -0.89 -1.48
C ASP A 59 0.53 0.15 -0.79
N ARG A 60 1.80 -0.18 -0.51
CA ARG A 60 2.76 0.76 0.10
C ARG A 60 3.01 1.97 -0.80
N THR A 61 3.09 1.74 -2.11
CA THR A 61 3.20 2.79 -3.13
C THR A 61 1.96 3.68 -3.15
N GLY A 62 0.76 3.10 -3.08
CA GLY A 62 -0.50 3.84 -3.09
C GLY A 62 -0.69 4.69 -1.84
N VAL A 63 -0.35 4.16 -0.65
CA VAL A 63 -0.39 4.96 0.60
C VAL A 63 0.59 6.13 0.54
N LEU A 64 1.84 5.88 0.12
CA LEU A 64 2.83 6.95 -0.07
C LEU A 64 2.40 7.99 -1.11
N GLY A 65 1.87 7.54 -2.26
CA GLY A 65 1.36 8.42 -3.30
C GLY A 65 0.20 9.29 -2.82
N ALA A 66 -0.73 8.71 -2.06
CA ALA A 66 -1.83 9.43 -1.46
C ALA A 66 -1.36 10.49 -0.44
N LEU A 67 -0.34 10.17 0.38
CA LEU A 67 0.28 11.14 1.30
C LEU A 67 0.97 12.28 0.53
N LEU A 68 1.72 11.97 -0.52
CA LEU A 68 2.35 12.99 -1.37
C LEU A 68 1.31 13.92 -1.99
N LEU A 69 0.26 13.38 -2.61
CA LEU A 69 -0.81 14.20 -3.20
C LEU A 69 -1.53 15.04 -2.14
N LYS A 70 -1.71 14.53 -0.92
CA LYS A 70 -2.28 15.29 0.19
C LYS A 70 -1.36 16.43 0.67
N LEU A 71 -0.02 16.25 0.65
CA LEU A 71 0.93 17.35 0.86
C LEU A 71 0.84 18.42 -0.23
N LEU A 72 0.44 18.04 -1.45
CA LEU A 72 0.21 18.95 -2.56
C LEU A 72 -1.20 19.58 -2.56
N ASP A 73 -1.95 19.41 -1.47
CA ASP A 73 -3.33 19.92 -1.30
C ASP A 73 -4.29 19.45 -2.42
N VAL A 74 -4.03 18.28 -3.01
CA VAL A 74 -4.92 17.64 -3.98
C VAL A 74 -6.19 17.15 -3.29
N SER A 75 -7.33 17.23 -4.00
CA SER A 75 -8.62 16.81 -3.46
C SER A 75 -8.63 15.31 -3.13
N GLU A 76 -9.31 14.94 -2.04
CA GLU A 76 -9.44 13.53 -1.63
C GLU A 76 -10.06 12.66 -2.74
N LYS A 77 -10.99 13.24 -3.51
CA LYS A 77 -11.60 12.58 -4.67
C LYS A 77 -10.55 12.21 -5.72
N ASP A 78 -9.63 13.12 -6.05
CA ASP A 78 -8.62 12.87 -7.08
C ASP A 78 -7.53 11.92 -6.57
N ILE A 79 -7.19 12.00 -5.27
CA ILE A 79 -6.31 11.02 -4.61
C ILE A 79 -6.88 9.60 -4.72
N LEU A 80 -8.17 9.45 -4.42
CA LEU A 80 -8.85 8.15 -4.52
C LEU A 80 -8.92 7.66 -5.97
N ASN A 81 -9.19 8.56 -6.92
CA ASN A 81 -9.20 8.20 -8.34
C ASN A 81 -7.82 7.71 -8.80
N ASP A 82 -6.75 8.41 -8.45
CA ASP A 82 -5.37 8.03 -8.77
C ASP A 82 -5.02 6.64 -8.19
N TYR A 83 -5.27 6.44 -6.88
CA TYR A 83 -5.05 5.15 -6.22
C TYR A 83 -5.80 3.99 -6.92
N LEU A 84 -7.05 4.23 -7.33
CA LEU A 84 -7.88 3.22 -8.00
C LEU A 84 -7.47 2.93 -9.45
N LEU A 85 -6.64 3.76 -10.09
CA LEU A 85 -6.08 3.44 -11.42
C LEU A 85 -5.28 2.15 -11.41
N THR A 86 -4.72 1.76 -10.25
CA THR A 86 -4.03 0.47 -10.06
C THR A 86 -4.89 -0.72 -10.48
N ASN A 87 -6.22 -0.62 -10.39
CA ASN A 87 -7.12 -1.73 -10.74
C ASN A 87 -7.12 -2.08 -12.24
N GLN A 88 -6.55 -1.24 -13.10
CA GLN A 88 -6.31 -1.59 -14.50
C GLN A 88 -5.34 -2.78 -14.65
N PHE A 89 -4.51 -3.03 -13.63
CA PHE A 89 -3.50 -4.09 -13.62
C PHE A 89 -3.85 -5.24 -12.65
N THR A 90 -5.06 -5.27 -12.09
CA THR A 90 -5.45 -6.29 -11.09
C THR A 90 -5.25 -7.71 -11.57
N ASP A 91 -5.66 -8.02 -12.81
CA ASP A 91 -5.56 -9.38 -13.33
C ASP A 91 -4.09 -9.79 -13.56
N ASP A 92 -3.22 -8.86 -13.96
CA ASP A 92 -1.78 -9.09 -14.10
C ASP A 92 -1.15 -9.36 -12.73
N ILE A 93 -1.41 -8.50 -11.74
CA ILE A 93 -0.94 -8.68 -10.34
C ILE A 93 -1.42 -10.03 -9.79
N LEU A 94 -2.69 -10.38 -10.01
CA LEU A 94 -3.25 -11.65 -9.55
C LEU A 94 -2.56 -12.85 -10.20
N ASN A 95 -2.31 -12.79 -11.51
CA ASN A 95 -1.62 -13.87 -12.22
C ASN A 95 -0.17 -14.02 -11.78
N GLU A 96 0.55 -12.91 -11.58
CA GLU A 96 1.92 -12.93 -11.02
C GLU A 96 1.96 -13.56 -9.63
N MET A 97 1.02 -13.19 -8.76
CA MET A 97 0.90 -13.78 -7.42
C MET A 97 0.66 -15.29 -7.47
N ILE A 98 -0.28 -15.75 -8.31
CA ILE A 98 -0.58 -17.18 -8.47
C ILE A 98 0.67 -17.92 -8.98
N HIS A 99 1.32 -17.39 -10.01
CA HIS A 99 2.51 -17.99 -10.60
C HIS A 99 3.65 -18.12 -9.58
N LEU A 100 3.87 -17.08 -8.77
CA LEU A 100 4.86 -17.12 -7.70
C LEU A 100 4.54 -18.23 -6.69
N ILE A 101 3.28 -18.39 -6.28
CA ILE A 101 2.91 -19.43 -5.33
C ILE A 101 3.03 -20.83 -5.95
N GLU A 102 2.66 -21.01 -7.22
CA GLU A 102 2.87 -22.26 -7.96
C GLU A 102 4.36 -22.66 -7.96
N ILE A 103 5.26 -21.73 -8.26
CA ILE A 103 6.72 -21.94 -8.22
C ILE A 103 7.18 -22.31 -6.81
N LEU A 104 6.85 -21.48 -5.81
CA LEU A 104 7.33 -21.65 -4.43
C LEU A 104 6.83 -22.95 -3.81
N THR A 105 5.68 -23.44 -4.27
CA THR A 105 5.05 -24.65 -3.73
C THR A 105 5.33 -25.88 -4.59
N GLN A 106 6.04 -25.74 -5.70
CA GLN A 106 6.26 -26.81 -6.69
C GLN A 106 4.93 -27.42 -7.16
N ASN A 107 3.93 -26.57 -7.40
CA ASN A 107 2.56 -26.94 -7.77
C ASN A 107 1.86 -27.87 -6.74
N LYS A 108 2.31 -27.89 -5.48
CA LYS A 108 1.69 -28.70 -4.42
C LYS A 108 0.49 -28.01 -3.78
N LEU A 109 0.40 -26.67 -3.90
CA LEU A 109 -0.76 -25.89 -3.48
C LEU A 109 -1.66 -25.62 -4.68
N SER A 110 -2.96 -25.86 -4.50
CA SER A 110 -3.98 -25.39 -5.44
C SER A 110 -4.61 -24.14 -4.86
N ILE A 111 -4.70 -23.07 -5.65
CA ILE A 111 -5.30 -21.81 -5.20
C ILE A 111 -6.51 -21.47 -6.05
N GLN A 112 -7.58 -21.08 -5.38
CA GLN A 112 -8.72 -20.48 -6.07
C GLN A 112 -8.39 -19.03 -6.38
N LYS A 113 -8.27 -18.70 -7.68
CA LYS A 113 -7.93 -17.35 -8.14
C LYS A 113 -8.79 -16.28 -7.49
N ASP A 114 -10.10 -16.54 -7.42
CA ASP A 114 -11.05 -15.62 -6.81
C ASP A 114 -10.75 -15.34 -5.34
N ALA A 115 -10.28 -16.32 -4.58
CA ALA A 115 -9.97 -16.13 -3.16
C ALA A 115 -8.86 -15.10 -2.94
N LEU A 116 -7.86 -15.05 -3.83
CA LEU A 116 -6.73 -14.11 -3.74
C LEU A 116 -7.03 -12.72 -4.32
N ARG A 117 -8.13 -12.55 -5.05
CA ARG A 117 -8.45 -11.28 -5.72
C ARG A 117 -8.39 -10.05 -4.78
N PRO A 118 -8.85 -10.10 -3.52
CA PRO A 118 -8.68 -8.99 -2.58
C PRO A 118 -7.23 -8.54 -2.37
N MET A 119 -6.26 -9.45 -2.50
CA MET A 119 -4.84 -9.11 -2.37
C MET A 119 -4.30 -8.36 -3.59
N ALA A 120 -4.89 -8.57 -4.77
CA ALA A 120 -4.50 -7.93 -6.03
C ALA A 120 -5.26 -6.62 -6.30
N GLU A 121 -6.46 -6.45 -5.75
CA GLU A 121 -7.29 -5.25 -5.94
C GLU A 121 -6.86 -4.09 -5.04
N ALA A 122 -6.95 -2.87 -5.58
CA ALA A 122 -6.96 -1.62 -4.81
C ALA A 122 -8.41 -1.27 -4.48
N LYS A 123 -8.69 -0.95 -3.22
CA LYS A 123 -10.05 -0.62 -2.77
C LYS A 123 -10.03 0.64 -1.92
N THR A 124 -11.01 1.52 -2.13
CA THR A 124 -11.20 2.72 -1.33
C THR A 124 -11.17 2.41 0.17
N SER A 125 -11.84 1.32 0.59
CA SER A 125 -11.85 0.87 1.98
C SER A 125 -10.46 0.60 2.57
N TYR A 126 -9.48 0.17 1.77
CA TYR A 126 -8.13 -0.07 2.24
C TYR A 126 -7.39 1.25 2.52
N LEU A 127 -7.44 2.19 1.57
CA LEU A 127 -6.81 3.49 1.77
C LEU A 127 -7.47 4.26 2.93
N GLU A 128 -8.81 4.17 3.05
CA GLU A 128 -9.53 4.72 4.20
C GLU A 128 -9.08 4.10 5.52
N ILE A 129 -8.78 2.80 5.57
CA ILE A 129 -8.26 2.15 6.79
C ILE A 129 -6.90 2.76 7.17
N ALA A 130 -6.02 3.01 6.21
CA ALA A 130 -4.74 3.66 6.48
C ALA A 130 -4.95 5.07 7.04
N PHE A 131 -5.79 5.90 6.40
CA PHE A 131 -6.10 7.25 6.90
C PHE A 131 -6.75 7.24 8.29
N LYS A 132 -7.72 6.35 8.53
CA LYS A 132 -8.35 6.21 9.86
C LYS A 132 -7.34 5.78 10.92
N GLU A 133 -6.36 4.95 10.60
CA GLU A 133 -5.30 4.57 11.54
C GLU A 133 -4.37 5.76 11.83
N MET A 134 -4.06 6.61 10.84
CA MET A 134 -3.31 7.86 11.05
C MET A 134 -4.09 8.83 11.93
N GLU A 135 -5.35 9.09 11.61
CA GLU A 135 -6.25 9.97 12.37
C GLU A 135 -6.45 9.50 13.80
N LYS A 136 -6.60 8.19 14.01
CA LYS A 136 -6.72 7.61 15.36
C LYS A 136 -5.49 7.89 16.23
N ASN A 137 -4.29 7.88 15.64
CA ASN A 137 -3.03 8.02 16.37
C ASN A 137 -2.57 9.49 16.51
N TYR A 138 -2.98 10.38 15.60
CA TYR A 138 -2.50 11.78 15.53
C TYR A 138 -3.58 12.85 15.47
N GLY A 139 -4.87 12.47 15.39
CA GLY A 139 -6.01 13.40 15.29
C GLY A 139 -6.42 13.76 13.86
N SER A 140 -5.47 13.85 12.94
CA SER A 140 -5.70 14.05 11.50
C SER A 140 -4.54 13.50 10.66
N VAL A 141 -4.76 13.26 9.37
CA VAL A 141 -3.66 12.91 8.45
C VAL A 141 -2.64 14.05 8.34
N ASP A 142 -3.06 15.31 8.46
CA ASP A 142 -2.16 16.46 8.43
C ASP A 142 -1.26 16.50 9.68
N GLN A 143 -1.82 16.26 10.87
CA GLN A 143 -1.04 16.10 12.11
C GLN A 143 -0.13 14.86 12.08
N PHE A 144 -0.57 13.77 11.43
CA PHE A 144 0.29 12.61 11.21
C PHE A 144 1.53 12.97 10.36
N MET A 145 1.37 13.79 9.33
CA MET A 145 2.51 14.24 8.50
C MET A 145 3.42 15.18 9.30
N GLU A 146 2.86 16.13 10.05
CA GLU A 146 3.63 17.12 10.82
C GLU A 146 4.33 16.49 12.04
N GLU A 147 3.58 15.84 12.94
CA GLU A 147 4.09 15.33 14.21
C GLU A 147 4.64 13.90 14.10
N GLY A 148 4.02 13.06 13.26
CA GLY A 148 4.41 11.66 13.10
C GLY A 148 5.61 11.50 12.16
N ILE A 149 5.49 12.02 10.94
CA ILE A 149 6.55 11.95 9.93
C ILE A 149 7.59 13.07 10.14
N GLY A 150 7.21 14.22 10.70
CA GLY A 150 8.13 15.35 10.87
C GLY A 150 8.20 16.28 9.66
N ILE A 151 7.17 16.31 8.82
CA ILE A 151 7.07 17.22 7.68
C ILE A 151 6.72 18.62 8.19
N THR A 152 7.72 19.51 8.21
CA THR A 152 7.49 20.91 8.60
C THR A 152 6.75 21.69 7.51
N SER A 153 6.17 22.83 7.87
CA SER A 153 5.56 23.75 6.89
C SER A 153 6.55 24.22 5.81
N GLU A 154 7.84 24.35 6.15
CA GLU A 154 8.90 24.67 5.19
C GLU A 154 9.11 23.52 4.19
N MET A 155 9.16 22.28 4.68
CA MET A 155 9.26 21.08 3.84
C MET A 155 8.05 20.94 2.92
N LYS A 156 6.83 21.11 3.45
CA LYS A 156 5.59 21.09 2.66
C LYS A 156 5.62 22.15 1.56
N ALA A 157 5.95 23.40 1.90
CA ALA A 157 6.04 24.48 0.91
C ALA A 157 7.11 24.19 -0.16
N ARG A 158 8.24 23.61 0.22
CA ARG A 158 9.30 23.24 -0.72
C ARG A 158 8.84 22.12 -1.67
N LEU A 159 8.17 21.08 -1.16
CA LEU A 159 7.57 20.02 -1.98
C LEU A 159 6.54 20.57 -2.98
N GLN A 160 5.68 21.49 -2.53
CA GLN A 160 4.70 22.14 -3.40
C GLN A 160 5.36 22.95 -4.52
N ASN A 161 6.35 23.78 -4.17
CA ASN A 161 7.12 24.54 -5.18
C ASN A 161 7.84 23.64 -6.18
N MET A 162 8.33 22.48 -5.75
CA MET A 162 9.03 21.53 -6.63
C MET A 162 8.09 20.82 -7.61
N LEU A 163 6.80 20.64 -7.27
CA LEU A 163 5.90 19.71 -7.96
C LEU A 163 4.68 20.35 -8.63
N LEU A 164 4.29 21.58 -8.28
CA LEU A 164 3.06 22.22 -8.78
C LEU A 164 3.24 23.28 -9.88
N TYR A 165 4.48 23.63 -10.22
CA TYR A 165 4.87 24.72 -11.14
C TYR A 165 4.54 26.14 -10.66
#